data_AF-L0JSI0-F1
#
_entry.id   AF-L0JSI0-F1
#
_cell.length_a   1.000
_cell.length_b   1.000
_cell.length_c   1.000
_cell.angle_alpha   90.00
_cell.angle_beta   90.00
_cell.angle_gamma   90.00
#
_symmetry.space_group_name_H-M   'P 1'
#
loop_
_entity.id
_entity.type
_entity.pdbx_description
1 polymer ?
#
loop_
_entity_poly.entity_id
_entity_poly.type
_entity_poly.pdbx_seq_one_letter_code
_entity_poly.pdbx_strand_id
1 'polypeptide(L)'
;MLQLALFPLQSGGEDLPVDSTTMLAAMVIGLIIGVAITVGVAYWVYKDASKRENNELAWAVGVGALLFFAFPIGVIAVIAYVLLRGDETTTEPMGGDATGGDW
;
A
#
# COMPACT_ATOMS: atom_id res chain seq x y z
N MET A 1 -12.96 27.73 -23.45
CA MET A 1 -11.85 27.15 -22.65
C MET A 1 -12.36 26.25 -21.52
N LEU A 2 -13.35 26.68 -20.71
CA LEU A 2 -13.94 25.84 -19.64
C LEU A 2 -14.67 24.58 -20.11
N GLN A 3 -15.16 24.54 -21.36
CA GLN A 3 -15.82 23.35 -21.91
C GLN A 3 -14.87 22.14 -22.07
N LEU A 4 -13.57 22.37 -22.36
CA LEU A 4 -12.59 21.26 -22.45
C LEU A 4 -12.28 20.64 -21.07
N ALA A 5 -12.39 21.41 -19.98
CA ALA A 5 -12.15 20.90 -18.63
C ALA A 5 -13.29 20.02 -18.10
N LEU A 6 -14.47 20.10 -18.72
CA LEU A 6 -15.68 19.34 -18.35
C LEU A 6 -15.88 18.07 -19.20
N PHE A 7 -15.13 17.89 -20.29
CA PHE A 7 -15.19 16.68 -21.12
C PHE A 7 -15.02 15.35 -20.36
N PRO A 8 -14.05 15.20 -19.44
CA PRO A 8 -13.90 13.96 -18.67
C PRO A 8 -15.00 13.76 -17.61
N LEU A 9 -15.81 14.77 -17.31
CA LEU A 9 -17.02 14.67 -16.47
C LEU A 9 -18.28 14.36 -17.29
N GLN A 10 -18.24 14.51 -18.62
CA GLN A 10 -19.34 14.18 -19.54
C GLN A 10 -19.26 12.76 -20.11
N SER A 11 -18.16 12.02 -19.91
CA SER A 11 -18.03 10.62 -20.32
C SER A 11 -18.79 9.63 -19.41
N GLY A 12 -19.63 10.12 -18.50
CA GLY A 12 -20.37 9.32 -17.53
C GLY A 12 -21.59 8.56 -18.08
N GLY A 13 -21.62 8.21 -19.37
CA GLY A 13 -22.84 7.64 -19.95
C GLY A 13 -22.70 7.07 -21.35
N GLU A 14 -21.53 6.57 -21.74
CA GLU A 14 -21.57 5.52 -22.77
C GLU A 14 -22.08 4.27 -22.06
N ASP A 15 -23.34 3.90 -22.33
CA ASP A 15 -23.87 2.56 -22.11
C ASP A 15 -22.99 1.59 -22.92
N LEU A 16 -21.81 1.27 -22.37
CA LEU A 16 -21.07 0.11 -22.82
C LEU A 16 -22.09 -1.04 -22.71
N PRO A 17 -22.36 -1.81 -23.78
CA PRO A 17 -23.31 -2.91 -23.76
C PRO A 17 -22.72 -4.08 -22.95
N VAL A 18 -22.44 -3.82 -21.68
CA VAL A 18 -21.92 -4.77 -20.71
C VAL A 18 -23.16 -5.41 -20.12
N ASP A 19 -23.41 -6.63 -20.55
CA ASP A 19 -24.42 -7.48 -19.93
C ASP A 19 -24.22 -7.52 -18.40
N SER A 20 -25.34 -7.58 -17.65
CA SER A 20 -25.35 -7.66 -16.20
C SER A 20 -24.48 -8.82 -15.67
N THR A 21 -24.40 -9.94 -16.39
CA THR A 21 -23.50 -11.05 -16.03
C THR A 21 -22.03 -10.65 -16.12
N THR A 22 -21.66 -9.88 -17.15
CA THR A 22 -20.29 -9.40 -17.35
C THR A 22 -19.91 -8.38 -16.28
N MET A 23 -20.84 -7.49 -15.90
CA MET A 23 -20.63 -6.54 -14.80
C MET A 23 -20.42 -7.28 -13.46
N LEU A 24 -21.27 -8.27 -13.15
CA LEU A 24 -21.13 -9.07 -11.94
C LEU A 24 -19.81 -9.85 -11.92
N ALA A 25 -19.42 -10.46 -13.06
CA ALA A 25 -18.14 -11.14 -13.19
C ALA A 25 -16.96 -10.18 -12.92
N ALA A 26 -16.99 -8.98 -13.49
CA ALA A 26 -15.95 -7.96 -13.27
C ALA A 26 -15.85 -7.55 -11.78
N MET A 27 -16.98 -7.34 -11.11
CA MET A 27 -16.99 -7.01 -9.67
C MET A 27 -16.42 -8.15 -8.81
N VAL A 28 -16.79 -9.39 -9.09
CA VAL A 28 -16.27 -10.56 -8.36
C VAL A 28 -14.77 -10.73 -8.60
N ILE A 29 -14.31 -10.59 -9.84
CA ILE A 29 -12.87 -10.64 -10.17
C ILE A 29 -12.13 -9.51 -9.46
N GLY A 30 -12.65 -8.28 -9.49
CA GLY A 30 -12.08 -7.15 -8.76
C GLY A 30 -11.98 -7.40 -7.26
N LEU A 31 -13.03 -7.97 -6.65
CA LEU A 31 -13.03 -8.37 -5.24
C LEU A 31 -11.95 -9.43 -4.95
N ILE A 32 -11.85 -10.47 -5.78
CA ILE A 32 -10.84 -11.53 -5.61
C ILE A 32 -9.43 -10.95 -5.68
N ILE A 33 -9.17 -10.08 -6.66
CA ILE A 33 -7.87 -9.39 -6.79
C ILE A 33 -7.61 -8.52 -5.56
N GLY A 34 -8.59 -7.74 -5.12
CA GLY A 34 -8.48 -6.89 -3.93
C GLY A 34 -8.17 -7.70 -2.66
N VAL A 35 -8.86 -8.82 -2.46
CA VAL A 35 -8.60 -9.75 -1.35
C VAL A 35 -7.19 -10.34 -1.47
N ALA A 36 -6.78 -10.80 -2.65
CA ALA A 36 -5.46 -11.38 -2.87
C ALA A 36 -4.33 -10.39 -2.55
N ILE A 37 -4.46 -9.14 -3.00
CA ILE A 37 -3.52 -8.06 -2.68
C ILE A 37 -3.50 -7.81 -1.17
N THR A 38 -4.67 -7.69 -0.55
CA THR A 38 -4.81 -7.43 0.90
C THR A 38 -4.11 -8.52 1.71
N VAL A 39 -4.42 -9.79 1.42
CA VAL A 39 -3.83 -10.93 2.12
C VAL A 39 -2.32 -11.00 1.88
N GLY A 40 -1.87 -10.75 0.65
CA GLY A 40 -0.44 -10.71 0.32
C GLY A 40 0.32 -9.65 1.12
N VAL A 41 -0.21 -8.43 1.19
CA VAL A 41 0.39 -7.34 1.97
C VAL A 41 0.33 -7.63 3.46
N ALA A 42 -0.80 -8.09 3.99
CA ALA A 42 -0.95 -8.43 5.41
C ALA A 42 0.03 -9.55 5.83
N TYR A 43 0.19 -10.57 4.98
CA TYR A 43 1.16 -11.64 5.21
C TYR A 43 2.61 -11.14 5.18
N TRP A 44 2.95 -10.25 4.25
CA TRP A 44 4.26 -9.62 4.21
C TRP A 44 4.53 -8.79 5.48
N VAL A 45 3.57 -7.96 5.91
CA VAL A 45 3.65 -7.18 7.16
C VAL A 45 3.81 -8.10 8.36
N TYR A 46 3.03 -9.19 8.44
CA TYR A 46 3.16 -10.20 9.49
C TYR A 46 4.60 -10.73 9.55
N LYS A 47 5.13 -11.21 8.42
CA LYS A 47 6.50 -11.76 8.37
C LYS A 47 7.58 -10.75 8.69
N ASP A 48 7.42 -9.50 8.28
CA ASP A 48 8.36 -8.44 8.63
C ASP A 48 8.28 -8.11 10.13
N ALA A 49 7.09 -8.03 10.71
CA ALA A 49 6.91 -7.76 12.14
C ALA A 49 7.37 -8.91 13.04
N SER A 50 7.16 -10.18 12.64
CA SER A 50 7.65 -11.35 13.37
C SER A 50 9.17 -11.39 13.48
N LYS A 51 9.91 -10.87 12.49
CA LYS A 51 11.37 -10.78 12.54
C LYS A 51 11.89 -9.75 13.55
N ARG A 52 11.02 -8.84 14.00
CA ARG A 52 11.35 -7.71 14.86
C ARG A 52 10.78 -7.85 16.27
N GLU A 53 10.34 -9.06 16.64
CA GLU A 53 9.80 -9.39 17.97
C GLU A 53 8.70 -8.42 18.46
N ASN A 54 7.94 -7.85 17.53
CA ASN A 54 6.84 -6.92 17.80
C ASN A 54 5.50 -7.62 17.53
N ASN A 55 4.38 -7.05 17.99
CA ASN A 55 3.03 -7.61 17.84
C ASN A 55 2.61 -7.70 16.36
N GLU A 56 2.98 -8.81 15.74
CA GLU A 56 2.85 -9.09 14.32
C GLU A 56 1.40 -9.19 13.87
N LEU A 57 0.54 -9.70 14.75
CA LEU A 57 -0.89 -9.80 14.48
C LEU A 57 -1.55 -8.43 14.42
N ALA A 58 -1.24 -7.53 15.37
CA ALA A 58 -1.77 -6.18 15.36
C ALA A 58 -1.36 -5.40 14.10
N TRP A 59 -0.10 -5.53 13.67
CA TRP A 59 0.39 -4.88 12.45
C TRP A 59 -0.24 -5.44 11.18
N ALA A 60 -0.26 -6.77 11.04
CA ALA A 60 -0.81 -7.42 9.86
C ALA A 60 -2.32 -7.15 9.70
N VAL A 61 -3.08 -7.27 10.81
CA VAL A 61 -4.52 -7.02 10.81
C VAL A 61 -4.79 -5.53 10.62
N GLY A 62 -4.06 -4.64 11.29
CA GLY A 62 -4.24 -3.20 11.16
C GLY A 62 -4.01 -2.70 9.73
N VAL A 63 -2.86 -3.04 9.13
CA VAL A 63 -2.54 -2.64 7.76
C VAL A 63 -3.46 -3.32 6.75
N GLY A 64 -3.72 -4.62 6.92
CA GLY A 64 -4.62 -5.37 6.03
C GLY A 64 -6.06 -4.85 6.05
N ALA A 65 -6.63 -4.58 7.23
CA ALA A 65 -7.97 -4.05 7.36
C ALA A 65 -8.10 -2.65 6.74
N LEU A 66 -7.12 -1.77 6.96
CA LEU A 66 -7.10 -0.45 6.33
C LEU A 66 -7.01 -0.56 4.80
N LEU A 67 -6.18 -1.46 4.27
CA LEU A 67 -6.04 -1.68 2.83
C LEU A 67 -7.33 -2.23 2.19
N PHE A 68 -8.07 -3.08 2.89
CA PHE A 68 -9.29 -3.66 2.37
C PHE A 68 -10.51 -2.74 2.46
N PHE A 69 -10.77 -2.16 3.64
CA PHE A 69 -11.98 -1.39 3.89
C PHE A 69 -11.84 0.09 3.53
N ALA A 70 -10.62 0.63 3.52
CA ALA A 70 -10.35 2.03 3.28
C ALA A 70 -9.15 2.19 2.35
N PHE A 71 -9.23 1.63 1.14
CA PHE A 71 -8.09 1.45 0.22
C PHE A 71 -7.12 2.65 0.12
N PRO A 72 -7.56 3.91 -0.07
CA PRO A 72 -6.63 5.04 -0.11
C PRO A 72 -5.87 5.24 1.21
N ILE A 73 -6.55 5.07 2.35
CA ILE A 73 -5.95 5.15 3.69
C ILE A 73 -5.03 3.96 3.92
N GLY A 74 -5.42 2.77 3.49
CA GLY A 74 -4.58 1.59 3.61
C GLY A 74 -3.29 1.65 2.78
N VAL A 75 -3.33 2.25 1.60
CA VAL A 75 -2.10 2.54 0.83
C VAL A 75 -1.18 3.46 1.63
N ILE A 76 -1.72 4.53 2.24
CA ILE A 76 -0.95 5.40 3.12
C ILE A 76 -0.39 4.62 4.32
N ALA A 77 -1.17 3.72 4.92
CA ALA A 77 -0.72 2.88 6.02
C ALA A 77 0.43 1.94 5.63
N VAL A 78 0.40 1.37 4.42
CA VAL A 78 1.51 0.54 3.88
C VAL A 78 2.76 1.39 3.68
N ILE A 79 2.63 2.59 3.12
CA ILE A 79 3.76 3.52 2.94
C ILE A 79 4.35 3.91 4.30
N ALA A 80 3.49 4.30 5.25
CA ALA A 80 3.90 4.64 6.60
C ALA A 80 4.61 3.47 7.30
N TYR A 81 4.07 2.24 7.15
CA TYR A 81 4.71 1.03 7.67
C TYR A 81 6.13 0.89 7.13
N VAL A 82 6.32 1.01 5.81
CA VAL A 82 7.65 0.93 5.18
C VAL A 82 8.59 2.03 5.68
N LEU A 83 8.12 3.29 5.79
CA LEU A 83 8.97 4.40 6.23
C LEU A 83 9.39 4.26 7.71
N LEU A 84 8.45 3.93 8.60
CA LEU A 84 8.71 3.70 10.02
C LEU A 84 9.67 2.53 10.26
N ARG A 85 9.68 1.56 9.34
CA ARG A 85 10.42 0.29 9.48
C ARG A 85 11.66 0.22 8.58
N GLY A 86 11.89 1.19 7.71
CA GLY A 86 13.04 1.24 6.79
C GLY A 86 14.29 1.84 7.41
N ASP A 87 14.15 2.64 8.48
CA ASP A 87 15.24 3.43 9.06
C ASP A 87 16.20 2.63 9.97
N GLU A 88 15.81 1.41 10.38
CA GLU A 88 16.63 0.55 11.25
C GLU A 88 17.89 -0.03 10.56
N THR A 89 18.11 0.27 9.27
CA THR A 89 19.33 -0.14 8.54
C THR A 89 20.33 0.99 8.27
N THR A 90 20.08 2.23 8.73
CA THR A 90 20.95 3.38 8.47
C THR A 90 21.45 4.03 9.75
N THR A 91 22.17 3.29 10.57
CA THR A 91 23.18 3.88 11.46
C THR A 91 24.56 3.53 10.91
N GLU A 92 24.95 4.18 9.81
CA GLU A 92 26.37 4.38 9.56
C GLU A 92 26.91 5.24 10.72
N PRO A 93 28.07 4.91 11.31
CA PRO A 93 28.65 5.70 12.37
C PRO A 93 29.11 7.05 11.78
N MET A 94 28.26 8.07 11.86
CA MET A 94 28.67 9.46 11.73
C MET A 94 29.45 9.84 13.00
N GLY A 95 30.77 9.68 12.97
CA GLY A 95 31.60 10.09 14.11
C GLY A 95 33.02 9.56 14.06
N GLY A 96 33.85 10.20 13.24
CA GLY A 96 35.30 10.03 13.23
C GLY A 96 35.93 11.24 12.59
N ASP A 97 36.02 12.33 13.36
CA ASP A 97 36.62 13.59 12.97
C ASP A 97 38.10 13.44 12.57
N ALA A 98 38.57 14.44 11.84
CA ALA A 98 39.78 14.49 11.05
C ALA A 98 41.11 14.27 11.81
N THR A 99 42.17 14.05 11.02
CA THR A 99 43.61 14.22 11.35
C THR A 99 44.27 13.20 12.28
N GLY A 100 45.28 12.51 11.75
CA GLY A 100 46.19 11.66 12.52
C GLY A 100 47.21 10.96 11.64
N GLY A 101 48.04 11.73 10.94
CA GLY A 101 49.33 11.21 10.49
C GLY A 101 50.22 11.01 11.71
N ASP A 102 50.71 9.79 11.89
CA ASP A 102 52.01 9.42 12.46
C ASP A 102 51.97 7.95 12.89
N TRP A 103 52.35 7.05 11.97
CA TRP A 103 53.28 5.94 12.21
C TRP A 103 53.58 5.20 10.89
#